data_AF-A0A1B2HZ51-F1
#
_entry.id   AF-A0A1B2HZ51-F1
#
_cell.length_a   1.000
_cell.length_b   1.000
_cell.length_c   1.000
_cell.angle_alpha   90.00
_cell.angle_beta   90.00
_cell.angle_gamma   90.00
#
_symmetry.space_group_name_H-M   'P 1'
#
loop_
_entity.id
_entity.type
_entity.pdbx_description
1 polymer ?
#
loop_
_entity_poly.entity_id
_entity_poly.type
_entity_poly.pdbx_seq_one_letter_code
_entity_poly.pdbx_strand_id
1 'polypeptide(L)'
;MRTAAPPTSSTASTSDKLAPADFQARWWTWATQPSTTNPVTDTSGRFCMRDQPVEVWLLAGAIGGAPVERQCRVPADKPLLVPAVNLAGSAAECEAFMKNARGEVLVDGATQPLTKVSGTPFTYEARAGNPYRRPVGRVDAVGCGLYAWVGSPGSGEHEVQIRGTAAGVTVDVKYTLIIGAD
;
A
#
# COMPACT_ATOMS: atom_id res chain seq x y z
N MET A 1 -20.51 -26.38 -46.02
CA MET A 1 -20.19 -26.68 -44.61
C MET A 1 -19.34 -25.53 -44.09
N ARG A 2 -19.89 -24.66 -43.23
CA ARG A 2 -19.15 -23.52 -42.63
C ARG A 2 -18.63 -23.96 -41.28
N THR A 3 -17.33 -24.16 -41.17
CA THR A 3 -16.65 -24.53 -39.92
C THR A 3 -16.60 -23.31 -38.99
N ALA A 4 -17.06 -23.50 -37.76
CA ALA A 4 -17.12 -22.47 -36.73
C ALA A 4 -15.71 -22.02 -36.29
N ALA A 5 -15.54 -20.72 -36.07
CA ALA A 5 -14.37 -20.17 -35.40
C ALA A 5 -14.37 -20.62 -33.92
N PRO A 6 -13.21 -20.94 -33.32
CA PRO A 6 -13.14 -21.27 -31.90
C PRO A 6 -13.45 -20.02 -31.06
N PRO A 7 -14.08 -20.17 -29.88
CA PRO A 7 -14.26 -19.03 -28.99
C PRO A 7 -12.88 -18.55 -28.52
N THR A 8 -12.60 -17.27 -28.74
CA THR A 8 -11.46 -16.58 -28.14
C THR A 8 -11.64 -16.64 -26.63
N SER A 9 -10.90 -17.52 -25.96
CA SER A 9 -10.79 -17.51 -24.51
C SER A 9 -10.18 -16.19 -24.10
N SER A 10 -11.01 -15.26 -23.63
CA SER A 10 -10.54 -14.09 -22.91
C SER A 10 -10.06 -14.57 -21.55
N THR A 11 -8.82 -15.01 -21.49
CA THR A 11 -8.11 -15.18 -20.22
C THR A 11 -7.84 -13.77 -19.70
N ALA A 12 -8.74 -13.23 -18.89
CA ALA A 12 -8.42 -12.09 -18.05
C ALA A 12 -7.26 -12.51 -17.14
N SER A 13 -6.06 -12.01 -17.44
CA SER A 13 -4.81 -12.33 -16.76
C SER A 13 -4.91 -12.04 -15.28
N THR A 14 -4.80 -13.07 -14.45
CA THR A 14 -4.75 -13.00 -12.99
C THR A 14 -3.34 -12.66 -12.46
N SER A 15 -2.61 -11.69 -13.04
CA SER A 15 -1.25 -11.38 -12.53
C SER A 15 -0.75 -9.94 -12.73
N ASP A 16 -1.54 -8.91 -12.40
CA ASP A 16 -1.04 -7.52 -12.28
C ASP A 16 -0.54 -7.18 -10.86
N LYS A 17 -0.55 -8.14 -9.94
CA LYS A 17 -0.19 -7.95 -8.52
C LYS A 17 1.13 -8.66 -8.24
N LEU A 18 2.08 -7.95 -7.64
CA LEU A 18 3.32 -8.52 -7.13
C LEU A 18 3.02 -9.60 -6.08
N ALA A 19 3.96 -10.53 -5.86
CA ALA A 19 3.81 -11.52 -4.80
C ALA A 19 3.83 -10.85 -3.40
N PRO A 20 3.20 -11.45 -2.37
CA PRO A 20 3.18 -10.88 -1.02
C PRO A 20 4.52 -10.48 -0.44
N ALA A 21 5.59 -11.26 -0.65
CA ALA A 21 6.91 -10.88 -0.18
C ALA A 21 7.42 -9.61 -0.88
N ASP A 22 7.24 -9.50 -2.19
CA ASP A 22 7.79 -8.42 -3.02
C ASP A 22 7.12 -7.08 -2.73
N PHE A 23 5.80 -7.03 -2.67
CA PHE A 23 5.11 -5.77 -2.40
C PHE A 23 5.30 -5.29 -0.96
N GLN A 24 5.45 -6.23 -0.02
CA GLN A 24 5.78 -5.87 1.37
C GLN A 24 7.22 -5.35 1.48
N ALA A 25 8.17 -5.97 0.79
CA ALA A 25 9.55 -5.48 0.73
C ALA A 25 9.64 -4.06 0.18
N ARG A 26 8.95 -3.80 -0.94
CA ARG A 26 8.86 -2.47 -1.57
C ARG A 26 8.24 -1.45 -0.62
N TRP A 27 7.07 -1.77 -0.05
CA TRP A 27 6.38 -0.85 0.84
C TRP A 27 7.17 -0.56 2.12
N TRP A 28 7.73 -1.58 2.78
CA TRP A 28 8.49 -1.38 4.02
C TRP A 28 9.85 -0.71 3.78
N THR A 29 10.52 -0.97 2.66
CA THR A 29 11.74 -0.23 2.29
C THR A 29 11.43 1.25 2.08
N TRP A 30 10.36 1.56 1.37
CA TRP A 30 9.90 2.93 1.18
C TRP A 30 9.47 3.57 2.50
N ALA A 31 8.62 2.90 3.30
CA ALA A 31 8.11 3.42 4.56
C ALA A 31 9.18 3.62 5.65
N THR A 32 10.34 2.96 5.53
CA THR A 32 11.45 3.07 6.48
C THR A 32 12.55 4.03 6.02
N GLN A 33 12.21 5.00 5.18
CA GLN A 33 13.02 6.19 4.89
C GLN A 33 13.08 7.18 6.09
N PRO A 34 14.03 8.15 6.11
CA PRO A 34 14.19 9.09 7.23
C PRO A 34 12.93 9.91 7.52
N SER A 35 12.54 9.99 8.80
CA SER A 35 11.23 10.49 9.28
C SER A 35 10.91 11.95 8.95
N THR A 36 11.92 12.82 8.86
CA THR A 36 11.75 14.28 8.63
C THR A 36 11.06 14.61 7.31
N THR A 37 11.11 13.69 6.36
CA THR A 37 10.59 13.84 5.00
C THR A 37 9.78 12.61 4.58
N ASN A 38 9.37 11.75 5.53
CA ASN A 38 8.79 10.44 5.24
C ASN A 38 7.27 10.56 4.92
N PRO A 39 6.78 9.97 3.81
CA PRO A 39 5.36 9.97 3.45
C PRO A 39 4.43 9.40 4.53
N VAL A 40 4.92 8.51 5.39
CA VAL A 40 4.15 7.93 6.50
C VAL A 40 3.91 8.94 7.62
N THR A 41 4.91 9.77 7.95
CA THR A 41 4.82 10.80 9.00
C THR A 41 4.34 12.15 8.47
N ASP A 42 4.32 12.31 7.14
CA ASP A 42 3.79 13.49 6.49
C ASP A 42 2.27 13.55 6.63
N THR A 43 1.75 14.66 7.15
CA THR A 43 0.30 14.84 7.32
C THR A 43 -0.32 15.68 6.21
N SER A 44 0.46 16.19 5.24
CA SER A 44 -0.07 17.03 4.16
C SER A 44 0.02 16.39 2.77
N GLY A 45 0.91 15.41 2.58
CA GLY A 45 1.16 14.76 1.28
C GLY A 45 2.29 15.40 0.47
N ARG A 46 2.95 16.44 0.98
CA ARG A 46 4.09 17.12 0.29
C ARG A 46 5.26 16.18 -0.04
N PHE A 47 5.38 15.05 0.66
CA PHE A 47 6.47 14.11 0.45
C PHE A 47 6.07 12.84 -0.32
N CYS A 48 4.81 12.68 -0.75
CA CYS A 48 4.37 11.40 -1.31
C CYS A 48 5.01 10.99 -2.64
N MET A 49 5.67 11.89 -3.35
CA MET A 49 6.46 11.54 -4.54
C MET A 49 7.84 10.97 -4.19
N ARG A 50 8.29 11.11 -2.95
CA ARG A 50 9.65 10.78 -2.56
C ARG A 50 9.88 9.27 -2.61
N ASP A 51 10.93 8.89 -3.34
CA ASP A 51 11.47 7.54 -3.44
C ASP A 51 10.44 6.47 -3.82
N GLN A 52 9.41 6.84 -4.61
CA GLN A 52 8.42 5.90 -5.12
C GLN A 52 9.06 4.91 -6.10
N PRO A 53 8.76 3.60 -6.00
CA PRO A 53 9.22 2.63 -6.98
C PRO A 53 8.59 2.87 -8.35
N VAL A 54 9.27 2.44 -9.41
CA VAL A 54 8.85 2.73 -10.79
C VAL A 54 7.56 2.00 -11.16
N GLU A 55 7.33 0.81 -10.64
CA GLU A 55 6.27 -0.09 -11.12
C GLU A 55 4.93 0.10 -10.38
N VAL A 56 4.93 0.74 -9.22
CA VAL A 56 3.74 0.89 -8.36
C VAL A 56 3.84 2.18 -7.56
N TRP A 57 2.72 2.87 -7.38
CA TRP A 57 2.65 4.00 -6.46
C TRP A 57 2.20 3.53 -5.09
N LEU A 58 3.01 3.81 -4.08
CA LEU A 58 2.75 3.40 -2.70
C LEU A 58 1.99 4.50 -1.97
N LEU A 59 0.86 4.16 -1.36
CA LEU A 59 0.19 5.04 -0.40
C LEU A 59 0.49 4.57 1.02
N ALA A 60 0.64 5.54 1.92
CA ALA A 60 0.79 5.28 3.34
C ALA A 60 -0.55 5.44 4.07
N GLY A 61 -0.77 4.65 5.11
CA GLY A 61 -1.62 5.06 6.22
C GLY A 61 -0.99 6.22 7.01
N ALA A 62 -1.37 6.39 8.27
CA ALA A 62 -0.77 7.39 9.15
C ALA A 62 -0.41 6.77 10.50
N ILE A 63 0.67 7.25 11.11
CA ILE A 63 1.03 6.90 12.50
C ILE A 63 0.26 7.82 13.45
N GLY A 64 -0.22 7.30 14.57
CA GLY A 64 -0.82 8.09 15.65
C GLY A 64 -2.35 8.10 15.70
N GLY A 65 -3.02 7.48 14.73
CA GLY A 65 -4.47 7.18 14.76
C GLY A 65 -5.41 8.36 14.57
N ALA A 66 -4.93 9.60 14.61
CA ALA A 66 -5.71 10.76 14.24
C ALA A 66 -5.99 10.77 12.72
N PRO A 67 -7.17 11.23 12.27
CA PRO A 67 -7.46 11.39 10.85
C PRO A 67 -6.47 12.34 10.17
N VAL A 68 -6.02 11.96 8.97
CA VAL A 68 -5.07 12.74 8.16
C VAL A 68 -5.62 12.95 6.76
N GLU A 69 -5.50 14.18 6.24
CA GLU A 69 -5.85 14.53 4.87
C GLU A 69 -4.60 14.91 4.09
N ARG A 70 -4.36 14.26 2.93
CA ARG A 70 -3.17 14.47 2.10
C ARG A 70 -3.56 14.84 0.69
N GLN A 71 -2.80 15.72 0.06
CA GLN A 71 -2.87 15.95 -1.39
C GLN A 71 -1.58 15.47 -2.05
N CYS A 72 -1.71 14.73 -3.15
CA CYS A 72 -0.59 14.06 -3.80
C CYS A 72 -0.68 14.13 -5.32
N ARG A 73 0.40 14.56 -5.97
CA ARG A 73 0.56 14.42 -7.42
C ARG A 73 1.14 13.06 -7.73
N VAL A 74 0.52 12.36 -8.67
CA VAL A 74 0.87 10.99 -9.05
C VAL A 74 1.00 10.93 -10.57
N PRO A 75 2.08 10.35 -11.12
CA PRO A 75 2.18 10.11 -12.56
C PRO A 75 1.02 9.26 -13.07
N ALA A 76 0.63 9.47 -14.32
CA ALA A 76 -0.34 8.59 -14.99
C ALA A 76 0.16 7.14 -15.05
N ASP A 77 -0.77 6.21 -15.28
CA ASP A 77 -0.50 4.79 -15.55
C ASP A 77 0.22 4.03 -14.41
N LYS A 78 0.10 4.51 -13.16
CA LYS A 78 0.62 3.79 -11.98
C LYS A 78 -0.49 3.06 -11.22
N PRO A 79 -0.40 1.73 -11.04
CA PRO A 79 -1.26 1.05 -10.08
C PRO A 79 -0.91 1.52 -8.66
N LEU A 80 -1.88 1.51 -7.76
CA LEU A 80 -1.68 1.88 -6.37
C LEU A 80 -1.61 0.65 -5.47
N LEU A 81 -0.65 0.63 -4.54
CA LEU A 81 -0.63 -0.30 -3.41
C LEU A 81 -0.95 0.43 -2.12
N VAL A 82 -2.01 0.00 -1.45
CA VAL A 82 -2.58 0.70 -0.30
C VAL A 82 -2.82 -0.27 0.86
N PRO A 83 -2.00 -0.26 1.92
CA PRO A 83 -2.32 -0.99 3.13
C PRO A 83 -3.45 -0.28 3.89
N ALA A 84 -4.54 -0.99 4.16
CA ALA A 84 -5.53 -0.55 5.14
C ALA A 84 -4.96 -0.68 6.56
N VAL A 85 -4.26 -1.79 6.81
CA VAL A 85 -3.41 -2.02 7.98
C VAL A 85 -2.30 -2.99 7.58
N ASN A 86 -1.11 -2.82 8.14
CA ASN A 86 -0.01 -3.77 7.95
C ASN A 86 0.99 -3.76 9.10
N LEU A 87 1.79 -4.83 9.17
CA LEU A 87 2.84 -5.02 10.14
C LEU A 87 4.03 -5.78 9.50
N ALA A 88 5.24 -5.41 9.92
CA ALA A 88 6.45 -6.23 9.77
C ALA A 88 6.93 -6.60 11.17
N GLY A 89 7.12 -7.87 11.45
CA GLY A 89 7.51 -8.35 12.77
C GLY A 89 7.86 -9.82 12.77
N SER A 90 7.57 -10.50 13.86
CA SER A 90 7.61 -11.96 13.99
C SER A 90 6.31 -12.60 13.51
N ALA A 91 6.35 -13.93 13.28
CA ALA A 91 5.14 -14.68 12.92
C ALA A 91 4.04 -14.58 14.00
N ALA A 92 4.42 -14.62 15.28
CA ALA A 92 3.49 -14.51 16.40
C ALA A 92 2.85 -13.12 16.50
N GLU A 93 3.62 -12.05 16.27
CA GLU A 93 3.05 -10.70 16.20
C GLU A 93 2.08 -10.57 15.03
N CYS A 94 2.40 -11.16 13.88
CA CYS A 94 1.49 -11.17 12.74
C CYS A 94 0.20 -11.94 12.98
N GLU A 95 0.27 -13.10 13.64
CA GLU A 95 -0.91 -13.85 14.05
C GLU A 95 -1.81 -13.02 14.98
N ALA A 96 -1.22 -12.40 16.01
CA ALA A 96 -1.94 -11.56 16.95
C ALA A 96 -2.56 -10.33 16.27
N PHE A 97 -1.81 -9.67 15.39
CA PHE A 97 -2.25 -8.51 14.62
C PHE A 97 -3.44 -8.84 13.72
N MET A 98 -3.34 -9.95 12.98
CA MET A 98 -4.34 -10.34 11.98
C MET A 98 -5.63 -10.93 12.57
N LYS A 99 -5.63 -11.35 13.84
CA LYS A 99 -6.82 -11.85 14.54
C LYS A 99 -7.98 -10.85 14.50
N ASN A 100 -7.67 -9.57 14.71
CA ASN A 100 -8.65 -8.49 14.78
C ASN A 100 -8.49 -7.46 13.65
N ALA A 101 -7.62 -7.71 12.67
CA ALA A 101 -7.40 -6.80 11.55
C ALA A 101 -8.69 -6.60 10.74
N ARG A 102 -9.09 -5.34 10.55
CA ARG A 102 -10.19 -4.89 9.70
C ARG A 102 -9.68 -3.73 8.87
N GLY A 103 -10.26 -3.55 7.69
CA GLY A 103 -9.85 -2.48 6.81
C GLY A 103 -10.83 -2.25 5.67
N GLU A 104 -10.77 -1.06 5.11
CA GLU A 104 -11.50 -0.62 3.94
C GLU A 104 -10.63 0.36 3.17
N VAL A 105 -10.63 0.22 1.85
CA VAL A 105 -10.07 1.22 0.93
C VAL A 105 -11.16 1.58 -0.07
N LEU A 106 -11.47 2.86 -0.17
CA LEU A 106 -12.42 3.40 -1.14
C LEU A 106 -11.65 4.26 -2.15
N VAL A 107 -11.99 4.15 -3.43
CA VAL A 107 -11.51 5.05 -4.49
C VAL A 107 -12.74 5.66 -5.13
N ASP A 108 -12.89 6.98 -5.03
CA ASP A 108 -14.09 7.72 -5.45
C ASP A 108 -15.40 7.12 -4.89
N GLY A 109 -15.33 6.68 -3.63
CA GLY A 109 -16.44 6.01 -2.92
C GLY A 109 -16.63 4.52 -3.26
N ALA A 110 -15.92 3.97 -4.26
CA ALA A 110 -16.00 2.56 -4.62
C ALA A 110 -15.04 1.69 -3.79
N THR A 111 -15.58 0.69 -3.09
CA THR A 111 -14.79 -0.24 -2.28
C THR A 111 -13.85 -1.09 -3.12
N GLN A 112 -12.58 -1.12 -2.73
CA GLN A 112 -11.54 -1.91 -3.35
C GLN A 112 -11.38 -3.26 -2.62
N PRO A 113 -11.17 -4.38 -3.35
CA PRO A 113 -10.95 -5.68 -2.73
C PRO A 113 -9.61 -5.71 -1.98
N LEU A 114 -9.64 -6.25 -0.76
CA LEU A 114 -8.46 -6.39 0.08
C LEU A 114 -7.84 -7.79 -0.05
N THR A 115 -6.55 -7.83 -0.38
CA THR A 115 -5.71 -9.01 -0.25
C THR A 115 -5.28 -9.16 1.20
N LYS A 116 -5.67 -10.28 1.82
CA LYS A 116 -5.23 -10.66 3.16
C LYS A 116 -3.89 -11.39 3.09
N VAL A 117 -2.90 -10.88 3.81
CA VAL A 117 -1.62 -11.55 4.06
C VAL A 117 -1.55 -11.89 5.53
N SER A 118 -1.64 -13.18 5.87
CA SER A 118 -1.62 -13.63 7.27
C SER A 118 -0.20 -13.65 7.87
N GLY A 119 0.82 -13.82 7.02
CA GLY A 119 2.22 -13.91 7.41
C GLY A 119 3.06 -14.41 6.23
N THR A 120 4.05 -13.62 5.80
CA THR A 120 4.97 -13.98 4.72
C THR A 120 6.37 -13.50 5.06
N PRO A 121 7.38 -14.39 5.10
CA PRO A 121 8.77 -13.97 5.26
C PRO A 121 9.20 -13.05 4.10
N PHE A 122 9.90 -11.98 4.43
CA PHE A 122 10.45 -11.04 3.46
C PHE A 122 11.61 -10.25 4.07
N THR A 123 12.37 -9.56 3.23
CA THR A 123 13.43 -8.65 3.65
C THR A 123 13.13 -7.26 3.11
N TYR A 124 13.42 -6.21 3.89
CA TYR A 124 13.40 -4.82 3.43
C TYR A 124 14.66 -4.07 3.89
N GLU A 125 14.91 -2.90 3.29
CA GLU A 125 16.03 -2.03 3.65
C GLU A 125 15.56 -0.83 4.47
N ALA A 126 16.01 -0.71 5.72
CA ALA A 126 15.66 0.38 6.61
C ALA A 126 16.76 1.45 6.65
N ARG A 127 16.36 2.72 6.60
CA ARG A 127 17.30 3.86 6.63
C ARG A 127 17.36 4.49 8.03
N ALA A 128 18.46 5.20 8.29
CA ALA A 128 18.66 5.91 9.56
C ALA A 128 17.54 6.93 9.82
N GLY A 129 17.09 7.02 11.08
CA GLY A 129 16.02 7.93 11.48
C GLY A 129 14.63 7.53 10.99
N ASN A 130 14.40 6.26 10.62
CA ASN A 130 13.07 5.78 10.23
C ASN A 130 12.05 5.88 11.39
N PRO A 131 10.77 6.14 11.10
CA PRO A 131 9.76 6.38 12.14
C PRO A 131 9.38 5.13 12.94
N TYR A 132 9.80 3.95 12.48
CA TYR A 132 9.50 2.66 13.09
C TYR A 132 10.60 2.16 14.04
N ARG A 133 11.66 2.95 14.26
CA ARG A 133 12.82 2.58 15.11
C ARG A 133 13.45 1.23 14.72
N ARG A 134 13.38 0.87 13.44
CA ARG A 134 14.02 -0.34 12.92
C ARG A 134 15.55 -0.17 12.85
N PRO A 135 16.32 -1.24 13.07
CA PRO A 135 17.76 -1.23 12.81
C PRO A 135 18.05 -0.77 11.38
N VAL A 136 19.15 -0.04 11.18
CA VAL A 136 19.55 0.43 9.85
C VAL A 136 20.13 -0.71 9.03
N GLY A 137 19.84 -0.72 7.73
CA GLY A 137 20.28 -1.73 6.78
C GLY A 137 19.23 -2.81 6.54
N ARG A 138 19.71 -3.99 6.17
CA ARG A 138 18.87 -5.11 5.75
C ARG A 138 18.15 -5.74 6.95
N VAL A 139 16.82 -5.78 6.90
CA VAL A 139 15.97 -6.33 7.97
C VAL A 139 15.14 -7.49 7.45
N ASP A 140 15.32 -8.67 8.05
CA ASP A 140 14.46 -9.84 7.82
C ASP A 140 13.24 -9.78 8.76
N ALA A 141 12.05 -10.04 8.21
CA ALA A 141 10.80 -10.00 8.96
C ALA A 141 9.75 -10.97 8.39
N VAL A 142 8.69 -11.17 9.16
CA VAL A 142 7.41 -11.70 8.68
C VAL A 142 6.46 -10.52 8.50
N GLY A 143 5.87 -10.41 7.31
CA GLY A 143 4.94 -9.36 6.94
C GLY A 143 3.50 -9.88 6.91
N CYS A 144 2.57 -9.06 7.38
CA CYS A 144 1.14 -9.32 7.32
C CYS A 144 0.34 -8.02 7.16
N GLY A 145 -0.92 -8.15 6.77
CA GLY A 145 -1.81 -7.00 6.64
C GLY A 145 -2.98 -7.24 5.69
N LEU A 146 -3.73 -6.16 5.48
CA LEU A 146 -4.80 -6.05 4.51
C LEU A 146 -4.41 -4.99 3.49
N TYR A 147 -4.32 -5.37 2.22
CA TYR A 147 -3.79 -4.51 1.16
C TYR A 147 -4.79 -4.40 0.01
N ALA A 148 -5.11 -3.19 -0.41
CA ALA A 148 -5.78 -2.94 -1.69
C ALA A 148 -4.72 -2.78 -2.79
N TRP A 149 -4.99 -3.44 -3.91
CA TRP A 149 -4.33 -3.18 -5.18
C TRP A 149 -5.35 -2.49 -6.08
N VAL A 150 -5.11 -1.22 -6.35
CA VAL A 150 -5.96 -0.40 -7.21
C VAL A 150 -5.31 -0.36 -8.59
N GLY A 151 -6.08 -0.61 -9.65
CA GLY A 151 -5.60 -0.37 -11.01
C GLY A 151 -5.21 1.10 -11.20
N SER A 152 -4.48 1.41 -12.27
CA SER A 152 -4.07 2.78 -12.55
C SER A 152 -5.29 3.70 -12.68
N PRO A 153 -5.50 4.67 -11.78
CA PRO A 153 -6.60 5.61 -11.92
C PRO A 153 -6.43 6.45 -13.18
N GLY A 154 -7.53 6.92 -13.76
CA GLY A 154 -7.47 7.83 -14.90
C GLY A 154 -6.83 9.18 -14.55
N SER A 155 -6.50 9.99 -15.55
CA SER A 155 -6.04 11.36 -15.31
C SER A 155 -7.15 12.19 -14.66
N GLY A 156 -6.78 13.06 -13.72
CA GLY A 156 -7.72 13.90 -12.98
C GLY A 156 -7.56 13.81 -11.47
N GLU A 157 -8.54 14.36 -10.76
CA GLU A 157 -8.59 14.30 -9.30
C GLU A 157 -9.37 13.06 -8.85
N HIS A 158 -8.79 12.31 -7.90
CA HIS A 158 -9.39 11.11 -7.32
C HIS A 158 -9.28 11.15 -5.79
N GLU A 159 -10.35 10.76 -5.12
CA GLU A 159 -10.33 10.60 -3.67
C GLU A 159 -10.00 9.15 -3.30
N VAL A 160 -9.06 8.96 -2.37
CA VAL A 160 -8.79 7.64 -1.77
C VAL A 160 -8.97 7.71 -0.26
N GLN A 161 -9.93 6.96 0.27
CA GLN A 161 -10.13 6.81 1.71
C GLN A 161 -9.51 5.48 2.17
N ILE A 162 -8.73 5.52 3.25
CA ILE A 162 -8.08 4.37 3.85
C ILE A 162 -8.50 4.32 5.31
N ARG A 163 -9.21 3.26 5.69
CA ARG A 163 -9.58 3.00 7.08
C ARG A 163 -9.10 1.63 7.49
N GLY A 164 -8.64 1.51 8.73
CA GLY A 164 -8.18 0.23 9.22
C GLY A 164 -7.99 0.19 10.71
N THR A 165 -8.20 -0.99 11.29
CA THR A 165 -7.94 -1.26 12.69
C THR A 165 -7.29 -2.62 12.86
N ALA A 166 -6.33 -2.71 13.77
CA ALA A 166 -5.69 -3.95 14.20
C ALA A 166 -5.16 -3.76 15.63
N ALA A 167 -4.50 -4.77 16.19
CA ALA A 167 -3.92 -4.67 17.53
C ALA A 167 -2.99 -3.44 17.64
N GLY A 168 -3.41 -2.44 18.42
CA GLY A 168 -2.64 -1.20 18.65
C GLY A 168 -2.52 -0.26 17.44
N VAL A 169 -3.26 -0.50 16.35
CA VAL A 169 -3.19 0.31 15.12
C VAL A 169 -4.59 0.77 14.72
N THR A 170 -4.70 2.07 14.45
CA THR A 170 -5.84 2.70 13.78
C THR A 170 -5.30 3.54 12.63
N VAL A 171 -5.90 3.39 11.46
CA VAL A 171 -5.61 4.16 10.25
C VAL A 171 -6.89 4.84 9.82
N ASP A 172 -6.82 6.15 9.62
CA ASP A 172 -7.87 6.95 8.99
C ASP A 172 -7.18 8.03 8.15
N VAL A 173 -7.13 7.83 6.84
CA VAL A 173 -6.45 8.73 5.91
C VAL A 173 -7.32 8.95 4.69
N LYS A 174 -7.46 10.22 4.30
CA LYS A 174 -8.04 10.62 3.02
C LYS A 174 -6.95 11.23 2.16
N TYR A 175 -6.82 10.75 0.92
CA TYR A 175 -5.99 11.35 -0.09
C TYR A 175 -6.86 12.02 -1.16
N THR A 176 -6.44 13.20 -1.58
CA THR A 176 -6.75 13.78 -2.88
C THR A 176 -5.56 13.51 -3.80
N LEU A 177 -5.72 12.57 -4.73
CA LEU A 177 -4.72 12.26 -5.74
C LEU A 177 -4.99 13.09 -7.00
N ILE A 178 -3.94 13.73 -7.53
CA ILE A 178 -3.98 14.45 -8.79
C ILE A 178 -3.12 13.65 -9.78
N ILE A 179 -3.78 12.90 -10.65
CA ILE A 179 -3.17 11.96 -11.59
C ILE A 179 -2.87 12.65 -12.92
N GLY A 180 -1.65 12.47 -13.43
CA GLY A 180 -1.23 13.04 -14.72
C GLY A 180 -1.04 14.56 -14.69
N ALA A 181 -0.81 15.14 -13.51
CA ALA A 181 -0.39 16.52 -13.39
C ALA A 181 1.10 16.65 -13.69
N ASP A 182 1.42 16.79 -14.97
CA ASP A 182 2.72 17.27 -15.46
C ASP A 182 2.87 18.78 -15.24
#